data_AF-A0A7J4MXT9-F1
#
_entry.id   AF-A0A7J4MXT9-F1
#
_cell.length_a   1.000
_cell.length_b   1.000
_cell.length_c   1.000
_cell.angle_alpha   90.00
_cell.angle_beta   90.00
_cell.angle_gamma   90.00
#
_symmetry.space_group_name_H-M   'P 1'
#
loop_
_entity.id
_entity.type
_entity.pdbx_description
1 polymer ?
#
loop_
_entity_poly.entity_id
_entity_poly.type
_entity_poly.pdbx_seq_one_letter_code
_entity_poly.pdbx_strand_id
1 'polypeptide(L)'
;MIIARPQWFGRRKYGGWGVSIKTWQGAVYLACVFLLLVGIQLLPLNTTTRMYVTGAWLAFMFLDMFDVMWKVKRDEREYLHEAIAERNAAWAMMPVLVIGVFIELISSSLQGKPHVDPFILLALLAGVLAKSVTNYRLEREN
;
A
#
# COMPACT_ATOMS: atom_id res chain seq x y z
N MET A 1 1.07 0.00 17.63
CA MET A 1 0.03 1.02 17.84
C MET A 1 0.77 2.30 18.03
N ILE A 2 0.78 3.16 17.01
CA ILE A 2 1.55 4.41 17.06
C ILE A 2 0.60 5.53 17.49
N ILE A 3 -0.56 5.70 16.82
CA ILE A 3 -1.63 6.61 17.26
C ILE A 3 -3.02 6.03 16.97
N ALA A 4 -3.26 5.54 15.75
CA ALA A 4 -4.57 5.06 15.35
C ALA A 4 -5.00 3.79 16.08
N ARG A 5 -6.26 3.73 16.51
CA ARG A 5 -6.81 2.56 17.21
C ARG A 5 -7.56 1.65 16.23
N PRO A 6 -7.27 0.33 16.19
CA PRO A 6 -7.95 -0.61 15.30
C PRO A 6 -9.48 -0.60 15.42
N GLN A 7 -10.00 -0.37 16.62
CA GLN A 7 -11.44 -0.30 16.90
C GLN A 7 -12.17 0.84 16.16
N TRP A 8 -11.44 1.87 15.72
CA TRP A 8 -12.02 2.98 14.95
C TRP A 8 -12.29 2.62 13.50
N PHE A 9 -11.72 1.51 13.05
CA PHE A 9 -11.70 1.07 11.67
C PHE A 9 -12.31 -0.33 11.54
N GLY A 10 -12.75 -0.64 10.33
CA GLY A 10 -13.23 -1.96 9.94
C GLY A 10 -12.52 -2.43 8.69
N ARG A 11 -12.82 -3.66 8.28
CA ARG A 11 -12.39 -4.16 6.99
C ARG A 11 -13.02 -3.32 5.87
N ARG A 12 -12.22 -2.95 4.86
CA ARG A 12 -12.73 -2.41 3.59
C ARG A 12 -13.09 -3.56 2.65
N LYS A 13 -14.35 -3.62 2.21
CA LYS A 13 -14.83 -4.66 1.28
C LYS A 13 -14.84 -4.18 -0.17
N TYR A 14 -15.09 -2.89 -0.38
CA TYR A 14 -15.23 -2.26 -1.70
C TYR A 14 -14.46 -0.93 -1.72
N GLY A 15 -14.09 -0.47 -2.91
CA GLY A 15 -13.46 0.85 -3.10
C GLY A 15 -11.97 0.89 -2.73
N GLY A 16 -11.23 -0.20 -3.01
CA GLY A 16 -9.77 -0.26 -2.90
C GLY A 16 -9.25 -0.98 -1.66
N TRP A 17 -7.92 -0.92 -1.48
CA TRP A 17 -7.21 -1.50 -0.34
C TRP A 17 -7.27 -0.62 0.91
N GLY A 18 -7.10 -1.24 2.08
CA GLY A 18 -6.99 -0.55 3.36
C GLY A 18 -8.17 -0.81 4.29
N VAL A 19 -8.51 0.19 5.10
CA VAL A 19 -9.55 0.07 6.13
C VAL A 19 -10.76 0.97 5.83
N SER A 20 -11.92 0.56 6.34
CA SER A 20 -13.13 1.37 6.36
C SER A 20 -13.23 2.15 7.68
N ILE A 21 -13.84 3.33 7.65
CA ILE A 21 -14.11 4.09 8.86
C ILE A 21 -15.31 3.44 9.56
N LYS A 22 -15.14 3.03 10.82
CA LYS A 22 -16.21 2.43 11.63
C LYS A 22 -16.81 3.42 12.63
N THR A 23 -16.02 4.41 13.07
CA THR A 23 -16.41 5.34 14.15
C THR A 23 -16.08 6.78 13.77
N TRP A 24 -16.73 7.75 14.42
CA TRP A 24 -16.44 9.17 14.23
C TRP A 24 -15.00 9.53 14.63
N GLN A 25 -14.42 8.85 15.64
CA GLN A 25 -13.01 9.04 16.02
C GLN A 25 -12.07 8.67 14.88
N GLY A 26 -12.38 7.59 14.13
CA GLY A 26 -11.64 7.22 12.94
C GLY A 26 -11.77 8.24 11.81
N ALA A 27 -12.97 8.83 11.65
CA ALA A 27 -13.19 9.90 10.69
C ALA A 27 -12.38 11.16 11.04
N VAL A 28 -12.45 11.60 12.30
CA VAL A 28 -11.68 12.76 12.80
C VAL A 28 -10.19 12.52 12.68
N TYR A 29 -9.71 11.32 13.05
CA TYR A 29 -8.31 10.96 12.90
C TYR A 29 -7.84 11.10 11.44
N LEU A 30 -8.56 10.51 10.48
CA LEU A 30 -8.18 10.60 9.07
C LEU A 30 -8.26 12.04 8.57
N ALA A 31 -9.29 12.79 8.95
CA ALA A 31 -9.41 14.21 8.62
C ALA A 31 -8.21 15.01 9.14
N CYS A 32 -7.79 14.81 10.39
CA CYS A 32 -6.60 15.45 10.95
C CYS A 32 -5.33 15.07 10.19
N VAL A 33 -5.16 13.78 9.83
CA VAL A 33 -3.98 13.33 9.08
C VAL A 33 -3.92 14.00 7.70
N PHE A 34 -5.04 14.08 6.99
CA PHE A 34 -5.13 14.76 5.70
C PHE A 34 -4.94 16.27 5.81
N LEU A 35 -5.54 16.91 6.81
CA LEU A 35 -5.39 18.35 7.04
C LEU A 35 -3.95 18.71 7.37
N LEU A 36 -3.23 17.88 8.14
CA LEU A 36 -1.81 18.07 8.41
C LEU A 36 -0.97 17.94 7.14
N LEU A 37 -1.27 16.95 6.27
CA LEU A 37 -0.61 16.83 4.98
C LEU A 37 -0.82 18.09 4.12
N VAL A 38 -2.07 18.57 4.02
CA VAL A 38 -2.39 19.82 3.30
C VAL A 38 -1.64 21.01 3.93
N GLY A 39 -1.63 21.11 5.25
CA GLY A 39 -0.89 22.14 5.98
C GLY A 39 0.60 22.14 5.62
N ILE A 40 1.25 20.97 5.60
CA ILE A 40 2.65 20.83 5.18
C ILE A 40 2.86 21.35 3.76
N GLN A 41 1.93 21.10 2.83
CA GLN A 41 2.06 21.56 1.44
C GLN A 41 1.88 23.08 1.29
N LEU A 42 1.05 23.70 2.13
CA LEU A 42 0.79 25.14 2.10
C LEU A 42 1.89 25.97 2.78
N LEU A 43 2.73 25.36 3.61
CA LEU A 43 3.86 26.07 4.22
C LEU A 43 4.88 26.52 3.16
N PRO A 44 5.48 27.72 3.32
CA PRO A 44 6.51 28.26 2.43
C PRO A 44 7.87 27.57 2.69
N LEU A 45 7.91 26.25 2.57
CA LEU A 45 9.11 25.43 2.67
C LEU A 45 9.83 25.37 1.33
N ASN A 46 11.16 25.29 1.36
CA ASN A 46 11.93 24.98 0.15
C ASN A 46 11.63 23.53 -0.33
N THR A 47 11.94 23.24 -1.59
CA THR A 47 11.60 21.95 -2.23
C THR A 47 12.18 20.75 -1.48
N THR A 48 13.44 20.83 -1.06
CA THR A 48 14.15 19.75 -0.39
C THR A 48 13.56 19.44 0.99
N THR A 49 13.33 20.47 1.81
CA THR A 49 12.70 20.34 3.12
C THR A 49 11.26 19.84 2.98
N ARG A 50 10.49 20.37 2.02
CA ARG A 50 9.13 19.87 1.74
C ARG A 50 9.14 18.38 1.39
N MET A 51 10.09 17.95 0.55
CA MET A 51 10.23 16.54 0.18
C MET A 51 10.50 15.66 1.40
N TYR A 52 11.47 16.04 2.25
CA TYR A 52 11.79 15.26 3.45
C TYR A 52 10.65 15.22 4.46
N VAL A 53 10.02 16.37 4.73
CA VAL A 53 8.89 16.45 5.67
C VAL A 53 7.70 15.65 5.17
N THR A 54 7.36 15.76 3.87
CA THR A 54 6.27 14.99 3.26
C THR A 54 6.59 13.50 3.27
N GLY A 55 7.82 13.10 2.93
CA GLY A 55 8.26 11.71 2.96
C GLY A 55 8.18 11.11 4.36
N ALA A 56 8.67 11.83 5.38
CA ALA A 56 8.56 11.41 6.77
C ALA A 56 7.10 11.29 7.23
N TRP A 57 6.24 12.22 6.83
CA TRP A 57 4.81 12.20 7.14
C TRP A 57 4.09 11.00 6.49
N LEU A 58 4.36 10.74 5.22
CA LEU A 58 3.81 9.59 4.51
C LEU A 58 4.30 8.27 5.12
N ALA A 59 5.57 8.18 5.48
CA ALA A 59 6.12 7.00 6.17
C ALA A 59 5.44 6.78 7.54
N PHE A 60 5.26 7.84 8.33
CA PHE A 60 4.53 7.78 9.58
C PHE A 60 3.09 7.28 9.38
N MET A 61 2.35 7.89 8.45
CA MET A 61 0.98 7.50 8.14
C MET A 61 0.90 6.04 7.67
N PHE A 62 1.84 5.62 6.81
CA PHE A 62 1.93 4.24 6.34
C PHE A 62 2.12 3.28 7.51
N LEU A 63 3.08 3.54 8.40
CA LEU A 63 3.34 2.67 9.56
C LEU A 63 2.13 2.59 10.51
N ASP A 64 1.48 3.72 10.79
CA ASP A 64 0.33 3.74 11.71
C ASP A 64 -0.90 3.04 11.11
N MET A 65 -1.20 3.27 9.82
CA MET A 65 -2.30 2.59 9.12
C MET A 65 -2.01 1.12 8.87
N PHE A 66 -0.75 0.75 8.62
CA PHE A 66 -0.35 -0.65 8.46
C PHE A 66 -0.52 -1.42 9.77
N ASP A 67 -0.14 -0.86 10.93
CA ASP A 67 -0.39 -1.47 12.25
C ASP A 67 -1.89 -1.67 12.51
N VAL A 68 -2.73 -0.71 12.09
CA VAL A 68 -4.19 -0.84 12.15
C VAL A 68 -4.66 -1.97 11.25
N MET A 69 -4.28 -2.00 9.97
CA MET A 69 -4.68 -3.02 9.00
C MET A 69 -4.39 -4.44 9.50
N TRP A 70 -3.25 -4.62 10.16
CA TRP A 70 -2.83 -5.89 10.75
C TRP A 70 -3.69 -6.32 11.96
N LYS A 71 -4.16 -5.36 12.75
CA LYS A 71 -4.86 -5.60 14.03
C LYS A 71 -6.39 -5.51 13.96
N VAL A 72 -6.94 -5.06 12.84
CA VAL A 72 -8.40 -5.07 12.64
C VAL A 72 -8.89 -6.51 12.73
N LYS A 73 -9.81 -6.76 13.68
CA LYS A 73 -10.45 -8.06 13.86
C LYS A 73 -11.28 -8.42 12.63
N ARG A 74 -11.20 -9.69 12.24
CA ARG A 74 -11.90 -10.27 11.09
C ARG A 74 -12.44 -11.62 11.51
N ASP A 75 -13.61 -11.96 10.99
CA ASP A 75 -14.18 -13.30 11.17
C ASP A 75 -13.55 -14.29 10.18
N GLU A 76 -13.66 -15.59 10.42
CA GLU A 76 -13.11 -16.64 9.55
C GLU A 76 -13.59 -16.50 8.09
N ARG A 77 -14.89 -16.24 7.91
CA ARG A 77 -15.46 -15.97 6.59
C ARG A 77 -14.83 -14.74 5.94
N GLU A 78 -14.55 -13.72 6.74
CA GLU A 78 -13.94 -12.50 6.21
C GLU A 78 -12.50 -12.75 5.76
N TYR A 79 -11.71 -13.51 6.51
CA TYR A 79 -10.38 -13.95 6.09
C TYR A 79 -10.41 -14.69 4.75
N LEU A 80 -11.31 -15.65 4.58
CA LEU A 80 -11.43 -16.40 3.33
C LEU A 80 -11.78 -15.48 2.15
N HIS A 81 -12.79 -14.63 2.32
CA HIS A 81 -13.19 -13.69 1.27
C HIS A 81 -12.06 -12.72 0.90
N GLU A 82 -11.29 -12.26 1.88
CA GLU A 82 -10.16 -11.35 1.65
C GLU A 82 -9.02 -12.06 0.92
N ALA A 83 -8.65 -13.26 1.35
CA ALA A 83 -7.62 -14.05 0.68
C ALA A 83 -7.94 -14.31 -0.80
N ILE A 84 -9.21 -14.63 -1.13
CA ILE A 84 -9.64 -14.82 -2.51
C ILE A 84 -9.64 -13.51 -3.29
N ALA A 85 -10.13 -12.42 -2.69
CA ALA A 85 -10.17 -11.11 -3.34
C ALA A 85 -8.76 -10.57 -3.63
N GLU A 86 -7.85 -10.64 -2.65
CA GLU A 86 -6.46 -10.21 -2.79
C GLU A 86 -5.70 -11.08 -3.80
N ARG A 87 -5.96 -12.40 -3.81
CA ARG A 87 -5.43 -13.28 -4.85
C ARG A 87 -5.88 -12.83 -6.25
N ASN A 88 -7.18 -12.60 -6.44
CA ASN A 88 -7.71 -12.18 -7.74
C ASN A 88 -7.16 -10.80 -8.16
N ALA A 89 -7.03 -9.86 -7.22
CA ALA A 89 -6.43 -8.55 -7.46
C ALA A 89 -4.96 -8.69 -7.89
N ALA A 90 -4.16 -9.48 -7.18
CA ALA A 90 -2.77 -9.75 -7.56
C ALA A 90 -2.66 -10.40 -8.95
N TRP A 91 -3.51 -11.39 -9.25
CA TRP A 91 -3.55 -12.03 -10.58
C TRP A 91 -3.95 -11.08 -11.71
N ALA A 92 -4.80 -10.09 -11.45
CA ALA A 92 -5.14 -9.07 -12.43
C ALA A 92 -4.00 -8.05 -12.61
N MET A 93 -3.36 -7.63 -11.53
CA MET A 93 -2.30 -6.61 -11.56
C MET A 93 -0.99 -7.13 -12.15
N MET A 94 -0.58 -8.35 -11.81
CA MET A 94 0.70 -8.92 -12.25
C MET A 94 0.92 -8.86 -13.76
N PRO A 95 0.01 -9.35 -14.63
CA PRO A 95 0.21 -9.28 -16.07
C PRO A 95 0.24 -7.84 -16.57
N VAL A 96 -0.56 -6.94 -16.01
CA VAL A 96 -0.55 -5.51 -16.38
C VAL A 96 0.82 -4.87 -16.07
N LEU A 97 1.38 -5.13 -14.89
CA LEU A 97 2.69 -4.61 -14.50
C LEU A 97 3.80 -5.22 -15.36
N VAL A 98 3.77 -6.53 -15.62
CA VAL A 98 4.75 -7.21 -16.48
C VAL A 98 4.70 -6.67 -17.90
N ILE A 99 3.51 -6.55 -18.50
CA ILE A 99 3.32 -5.95 -19.83
C ILE A 99 3.81 -4.50 -19.83
N GLY A 100 3.51 -3.73 -18.79
CA GLY A 100 3.98 -2.36 -18.62
C GLY A 100 5.50 -2.25 -18.69
N VAL A 101 6.23 -3.11 -17.95
CA VAL A 101 7.70 -3.16 -18.00
C VAL A 101 8.20 -3.47 -19.41
N PHE A 102 7.60 -4.43 -20.11
CA PHE A 102 8.02 -4.77 -21.47
C PHE A 102 7.79 -3.61 -22.44
N ILE A 103 6.63 -2.95 -22.38
CA ILE A 103 6.32 -1.80 -23.23
C ILE A 103 7.30 -0.65 -22.96
N GLU A 104 7.56 -0.35 -21.68
CA GLU A 104 8.49 0.71 -21.29
C GLU A 104 9.92 0.41 -21.78
N LEU A 105 10.38 -0.82 -21.58
CA LEU A 105 11.72 -1.24 -22.01
C LEU A 105 11.87 -1.17 -23.54
N ILE A 106 10.88 -1.66 -24.30
CA ILE A 106 10.93 -1.62 -25.77
C ILE A 106 10.90 -0.17 -26.26
N SER A 107 9.95 0.63 -25.77
CA SER A 107 9.78 2.01 -26.21
C SER A 107 10.98 2.89 -25.86
N SER A 108 11.56 2.74 -24.66
CA SER A 108 12.75 3.47 -24.23
C SER A 108 14.01 3.04 -24.98
N SER A 109 14.14 1.74 -25.28
CA SER A 109 15.23 1.19 -26.10
C SER A 109 15.21 1.73 -27.53
N LEU A 110 14.02 1.79 -28.15
CA LEU A 110 13.84 2.39 -29.48
C LEU A 110 14.18 3.89 -29.52
N GLN A 111 14.04 4.59 -28.40
CA GLN A 111 14.45 5.99 -28.24
C GLN A 111 15.96 6.15 -27.93
N GLY A 112 16.72 5.04 -27.89
CA GLY A 112 18.16 5.04 -27.62
C GLY A 112 18.54 5.29 -26.16
N LYS A 113 17.56 5.24 -25.24
CA LYS A 113 17.79 5.43 -23.80
C LYS A 113 17.02 4.37 -23.00
N PRO A 114 17.54 3.13 -22.93
CA PRO A 114 16.88 2.07 -22.17
C PRO A 114 16.60 2.51 -20.73
N HIS A 115 15.32 2.47 -20.36
CA HIS A 115 14.83 2.86 -19.04
C HIS A 115 13.69 1.94 -18.63
N VAL A 116 13.63 1.64 -17.34
CA VAL A 116 12.53 0.91 -16.70
C VAL A 116 12.29 1.58 -15.36
N ASP A 117 11.03 1.83 -15.03
CA ASP A 117 10.66 2.39 -13.74
C ASP A 117 11.09 1.43 -12.61
N PRO A 118 12.04 1.85 -11.74
CA PRO A 118 12.51 1.01 -10.64
C PRO A 118 11.39 0.65 -9.66
N PHE A 119 10.32 1.44 -9.54
CA PHE A 119 9.20 1.14 -8.65
C PHE A 119 8.34 -0.02 -9.18
N ILE A 120 8.12 -0.10 -10.49
CA ILE A 120 7.39 -1.23 -11.09
C ILE A 120 8.20 -2.51 -10.92
N LEU A 121 9.52 -2.44 -11.16
CA LEU A 121 10.42 -3.57 -10.96
C LEU A 121 10.43 -4.03 -9.50
N LEU A 122 10.54 -3.09 -8.54
CA LEU A 122 10.49 -3.38 -7.11
C LEU A 122 9.15 -4.00 -6.70
N ALA A 123 8.02 -3.53 -7.25
CA ALA A 123 6.71 -4.10 -6.96
C ALA A 123 6.61 -5.58 -7.40
N LEU A 124 7.12 -5.89 -8.59
CA LEU A 124 7.16 -7.27 -9.11
C LEU A 124 8.08 -8.16 -8.26
N LEU A 125 9.29 -7.70 -7.95
CA LEU A 125 10.25 -8.44 -7.13
C LEU A 125 9.71 -8.67 -5.71
N ALA A 126 9.16 -7.64 -5.07
CA ALA A 126 8.55 -7.75 -3.75
C ALA A 126 7.39 -8.76 -3.75
N GLY A 127 6.55 -8.75 -4.79
CA GLY A 127 5.46 -9.72 -4.95
C GLY A 127 5.97 -11.17 -5.06
N VAL A 128 7.03 -11.40 -5.85
CA VAL A 128 7.65 -12.73 -5.97
C VAL A 128 8.26 -13.18 -4.64
N LEU A 129 9.01 -12.33 -3.96
CA LEU A 129 9.63 -12.65 -2.67
C LEU A 129 8.56 -12.96 -1.61
N ALA A 130 7.53 -12.12 -1.49
CA ALA A 130 6.44 -12.33 -0.55
C ALA A 130 5.73 -13.66 -0.80
N LYS A 131 5.43 -13.99 -2.06
CA LYS A 131 4.83 -15.27 -2.44
C LYS A 131 5.74 -16.45 -2.09
N SER A 132 7.00 -16.41 -2.47
CA SER A 132 7.96 -17.50 -2.25
C SER A 132 8.19 -17.76 -0.76
N VAL A 133 8.40 -16.71 0.04
CA VAL A 133 8.59 -16.83 1.49
C VAL A 133 7.35 -17.39 2.16
N THR A 134 6.16 -16.91 1.77
CA THR A 134 4.89 -17.38 2.35
C THR A 134 4.65 -18.85 2.00
N ASN A 135 4.85 -19.27 0.75
CA ASN A 135 4.71 -20.67 0.35
C ASN A 135 5.69 -21.58 1.10
N TYR A 136 6.96 -21.22 1.16
CA TYR A 136 7.98 -21.99 1.86
C TYR A 136 7.68 -22.16 3.35
N ARG A 137 7.14 -21.12 3.99
CA ARG A 137 6.71 -21.18 5.39
C ARG A 137 5.52 -22.13 5.55
N LEU A 138 4.49 -22.00 4.72
CA LEU A 138 3.27 -22.82 4.80
C LEU A 138 3.52 -24.30 4.47
N GLU A 139 4.45 -24.61 3.57
CA GLU A 139 4.88 -25.98 3.27
C GLU A 139 5.61 -26.66 4.44
N ARG A 140 6.21 -25.89 5.35
CA ARG A 140 6.89 -26.40 6.55
C ARG A 140 5.98 -26.52 7.77
N GLU A 141 4.91 -25.74 7.81
CA GLU A 141 3.92 -25.76 8.89
C GLU A 141 2.87 -26.87 8.70
N ASN A 142 2.75 -27.43 7.48
CA ASN A 142 1.90 -28.58 7.14
C ASN A 142 2.71 -29.88 7.05
#